data_AF-A0A2M8PMF2-F1
#
_entry.id   AF-A0A2M8PMF2-F1
#
_cell.length_a   1.000
_cell.length_b   1.000
_cell.length_c   1.000
_cell.angle_alpha   90.00
_cell.angle_beta   90.00
_cell.angle_gamma   90.00
#
_symmetry.space_group_name_H-M   'P 1'
#
loop_
_entity.id
_entity.type
_entity.pdbx_description
1 polymer ?
#
loop_
_entity_poly.entity_id
_entity_poly.type
_entity_poly.pdbx_seq_one_letter_code
_entity_poly.pdbx_strand_id
1 'polypeptide(L)'
;ASIRGTLNDVNNSWQLTLNIDFDEKEQVKVLAYVAPDVAGLVNQLPQIATDIAEELEANQANITHYAETSTYDDRLIVLLNDIFEWQRRLYLSLWGQPFPENAIHQYIEKLTESGKVIDDEFAAWSVASVIAHAMQPGYEAVADSVTALCGDVVNYFQHSYFGAIYIGTALFEKGFAQQAYNLLESAVEKHPKHPTSWITLADLYRRGGHAHKMIDAFQRAIEEEAANSLLYRNYAAVLQMIDPALVQTFILIDPAEYDGNYIVWEAIE
;
A
#
# COMPACT_ATOMS: atom_id res chain seq x y z
N ALA A 1 20.11 -9.28 -11.94
CA ALA A 1 19.35 -8.52 -12.96
C ALA A 1 19.34 -7.05 -12.57
N SER A 2 19.64 -6.15 -13.51
CA SER A 2 19.57 -4.71 -13.31
C SER A 2 18.56 -4.09 -14.26
N ILE A 3 17.86 -3.03 -13.83
CA ILE A 3 16.87 -2.32 -14.65
C ILE A 3 17.36 -0.90 -14.91
N ARG A 4 17.34 -0.47 -16.16
CA ARG A 4 17.68 0.91 -16.57
C ARG A 4 16.58 1.47 -17.46
N GLY A 5 16.10 2.67 -17.12
CA GLY A 5 15.03 3.33 -17.84
C GLY A 5 15.48 4.57 -18.61
N THR A 6 14.79 4.88 -19.70
CA THR A 6 14.79 6.20 -20.35
C THR A 6 13.36 6.69 -20.49
N LEU A 7 13.14 7.98 -20.23
CA LEU A 7 11.85 8.64 -20.41
C LEU A 7 12.07 9.83 -21.35
N ASN A 8 11.36 9.85 -22.48
CA ASN A 8 11.47 10.91 -23.48
C ASN A 8 10.10 11.46 -23.83
N ASP A 9 10.01 12.77 -24.05
CA ASP A 9 8.87 13.41 -24.72
C ASP A 9 9.15 13.44 -26.23
N VAL A 10 8.35 12.69 -27.00
CA VAL A 10 8.49 12.54 -28.45
C VAL A 10 7.13 12.76 -29.09
N ASN A 11 7.04 13.76 -29.98
CA ASN A 11 5.84 14.05 -30.79
C ASN A 11 4.55 14.24 -29.95
N ASN A 12 4.62 14.96 -28.82
CA ASN A 12 3.52 15.15 -27.88
C ASN A 12 3.03 13.83 -27.25
N SER A 13 3.97 12.94 -26.94
CA SER A 13 3.70 11.72 -26.20
C SER A 13 4.92 11.33 -25.38
N TRP A 14 4.69 10.80 -24.19
CA TRP A 14 5.74 10.30 -23.33
C TRP A 14 6.04 8.84 -23.65
N GLN A 15 7.32 8.55 -23.87
CA GLN A 15 7.82 7.20 -24.12
C GLN A 15 8.76 6.77 -22.99
N LEU A 16 8.34 5.75 -22.24
CA LEU A 16 9.16 5.07 -21.24
C LEU A 16 9.74 3.78 -21.85
N THR A 17 11.05 3.63 -21.81
CA THR A 17 11.73 2.39 -22.22
C THR A 17 12.53 1.85 -21.04
N LEU A 18 12.30 0.60 -20.67
CA LEU A 18 13.01 -0.10 -19.61
C LEU A 18 13.84 -1.24 -20.20
N ASN A 19 15.12 -1.27 -19.87
CA ASN A 19 16.05 -2.33 -20.24
C ASN A 19 16.35 -3.17 -18.99
N ILE A 20 16.01 -4.45 -19.03
CA ILE A 20 16.28 -5.42 -17.97
C ILE A 20 17.46 -6.28 -18.43
N ASP A 21 18.58 -6.14 -17.74
CA ASP A 21 19.83 -6.85 -17.99
C ASP A 21 19.97 -8.03 -17.03
N PHE A 22 20.08 -9.24 -17.59
CA PHE A 22 20.30 -10.47 -16.83
C PHE A 22 21.77 -10.85 -16.95
N ASP A 23 22.54 -10.53 -15.91
CA ASP A 23 24.00 -10.74 -15.85
C ASP A 23 24.46 -12.15 -16.25
N GLU A 24 23.59 -13.16 -16.06
CA GLU A 24 23.88 -14.57 -16.35
C GLU A 24 23.53 -15.01 -17.77
N LYS A 25 22.73 -14.26 -18.53
CA LYS A 25 22.13 -14.72 -19.80
C LYS A 25 22.61 -13.97 -21.05
N GLU A 26 23.47 -12.94 -20.93
CA GLU A 26 23.80 -12.00 -22.03
C GLU A 26 22.55 -11.51 -22.79
N GLN A 27 21.41 -11.43 -22.10
CA GLN A 27 20.12 -11.13 -22.68
C GLN A 27 19.60 -9.83 -22.07
N VAL A 28 19.32 -8.84 -22.92
CA VAL A 28 18.64 -7.62 -22.54
C VAL A 28 17.19 -7.72 -22.99
N LYS A 29 16.25 -7.63 -22.04
CA LYS A 29 14.83 -7.50 -22.32
C LYS A 29 14.45 -6.03 -22.34
N VAL A 30 13.65 -5.63 -23.32
CA VAL A 30 13.21 -4.24 -23.50
C VAL A 30 11.70 -4.18 -23.37
N LEU A 31 11.23 -3.41 -22.41
CA LEU A 31 9.81 -3.07 -22.23
C LEU A 31 9.63 -1.61 -22.63
N ALA A 32 8.62 -1.30 -23.44
CA ALA A 32 8.38 0.04 -23.96
C ALA A 32 6.91 0.41 -23.82
N TYR A 33 6.67 1.60 -23.26
CA TYR A 33 5.34 2.12 -22.97
C TYR A 33 5.23 3.53 -23.54
N VAL A 34 4.03 3.86 -24.03
CA VAL A 34 3.73 5.16 -24.60
C VAL A 34 2.42 5.65 -23.99
N ALA A 35 2.39 6.92 -23.62
CA ALA A 35 1.18 7.60 -23.19
C ALA A 35 1.13 9.02 -23.77
N PRO A 36 -0.07 9.61 -23.96
CA PRO A 36 -0.18 10.99 -24.43
C PRO A 36 0.37 12.02 -23.44
N ASP A 37 0.33 11.69 -22.14
CA ASP A 37 0.67 12.57 -21.02
C ASP A 37 1.31 11.77 -19.87
N VAL A 38 1.82 12.47 -18.85
CA VAL A 38 2.44 11.85 -17.66
C VAL A 38 1.39 11.08 -16.86
N ALA A 39 0.17 11.60 -16.74
CA ALA A 39 -0.94 10.90 -16.10
C ALA A 39 -1.18 9.50 -16.69
N GLY A 40 -1.18 9.39 -18.02
CA GLY A 40 -1.34 8.12 -18.72
C GLY A 40 -0.18 7.14 -18.50
N LEU A 41 1.05 7.61 -18.26
CA LEU A 41 2.15 6.74 -17.83
C LEU A 41 2.00 6.32 -16.37
N VAL A 42 1.59 7.22 -15.49
CA VAL A 42 1.31 6.91 -14.07
C VAL A 42 0.26 5.81 -13.99
N ASN A 43 -0.85 5.94 -14.72
CA ASN A 43 -1.91 4.94 -14.75
C ASN A 43 -1.46 3.56 -15.29
N GLN A 44 -0.37 3.52 -16.06
CA GLN A 44 0.22 2.27 -16.54
C GLN A 44 1.18 1.61 -15.53
N LEU A 45 1.60 2.29 -14.44
CA LEU A 45 2.60 1.75 -13.51
C LEU A 45 2.25 0.37 -12.92
N PRO A 46 1.00 0.04 -12.55
CA PRO A 46 0.66 -1.31 -12.10
C PRO A 46 0.91 -2.38 -13.17
N GLN A 47 0.59 -2.08 -14.43
CA GLN A 47 0.88 -2.98 -15.55
C GLN A 47 2.39 -3.08 -15.80
N ILE A 48 3.10 -1.95 -15.80
CA ILE A 48 4.55 -1.92 -15.96
C ILE A 48 5.22 -2.77 -14.86
N ALA A 49 4.76 -2.67 -13.62
CA ALA A 49 5.25 -3.49 -12.51
C ALA A 49 4.96 -4.99 -12.72
N THR A 50 3.82 -5.32 -13.33
CA THR A 50 3.44 -6.70 -13.69
C THR A 50 4.41 -7.25 -14.74
N ASP A 51 4.63 -6.51 -15.82
CA ASP A 51 5.51 -6.91 -16.91
C ASP A 51 6.96 -7.08 -16.43
N ILE A 52 7.43 -6.20 -15.53
CA ILE A 52 8.75 -6.35 -14.87
C ILE A 52 8.79 -7.63 -14.03
N ALA A 53 7.75 -7.89 -13.22
CA ALA A 53 7.71 -9.07 -12.37
C ALA A 53 7.71 -10.37 -13.20
N GLU A 54 6.99 -10.39 -14.32
CA GLU A 54 6.96 -11.52 -15.26
C GLU A 54 8.34 -11.77 -15.87
N GLU A 55 9.01 -10.72 -16.36
CA GLU A 55 10.37 -10.84 -16.91
C GLU A 55 11.40 -11.29 -15.88
N LEU A 56 11.21 -10.91 -14.61
CA LEU A 56 12.05 -11.34 -13.49
C LEU A 56 11.67 -12.71 -12.91
N GLU A 57 10.63 -13.37 -13.43
CA GLU A 57 10.08 -14.63 -12.90
C GLU A 57 9.70 -14.51 -11.40
N ALA A 58 9.23 -13.33 -10.98
CA ALA A 58 8.88 -13.02 -9.61
C ALA A 58 7.46 -13.52 -9.25
N ASN A 59 7.38 -14.77 -8.79
CA ASN A 59 6.11 -15.49 -8.51
C ASN A 59 5.18 -14.86 -7.44
N GLN A 60 5.61 -13.82 -6.71
CA GLN A 60 4.85 -13.21 -5.60
C GLN A 60 4.99 -11.68 -5.55
N ALA A 61 5.03 -11.01 -6.69
CA ALA A 61 5.07 -9.54 -6.70
C ALA A 61 3.77 -8.96 -6.10
N ASN A 62 3.88 -8.20 -5.01
CA ASN A 62 2.75 -7.49 -4.43
C ASN A 62 2.55 -6.15 -5.17
N ILE A 63 1.75 -6.19 -6.23
CA ILE A 63 1.52 -5.04 -7.11
C ILE A 63 0.35 -4.23 -6.58
N THR A 64 0.62 -2.96 -6.28
CA THR A 64 -0.41 -2.06 -5.80
C THR A 64 -1.23 -1.53 -6.96
N HIS A 65 -2.55 -1.55 -6.79
CA HIS A 65 -3.50 -0.94 -7.70
C HIS A 65 -4.12 0.26 -7.02
N TYR A 66 -4.35 1.32 -7.79
CA TYR A 66 -5.00 2.55 -7.37
C TYR A 66 -5.89 3.04 -8.51
N ALA A 67 -6.90 3.83 -8.18
CA ALA A 67 -7.74 4.50 -9.15
C ALA A 67 -6.93 5.43 -10.05
N GLU A 68 -7.29 5.49 -11.33
CA GLU A 68 -6.59 6.31 -12.31
C GLU A 68 -6.52 7.79 -11.89
N THR A 69 -5.33 8.38 -12.00
CA THR A 69 -5.17 9.82 -11.85
C THR A 69 -5.62 10.53 -13.13
N SER A 70 -6.30 11.66 -12.94
CA SER A 70 -6.69 12.59 -14.02
C SER A 70 -6.10 13.99 -13.82
N THR A 71 -5.08 14.09 -12.95
CA THR A 71 -4.48 15.36 -12.57
C THR A 71 -3.56 15.91 -13.67
N TYR A 72 -3.40 17.23 -13.71
CA TYR A 72 -2.50 17.91 -14.64
C TYR A 72 -1.04 17.47 -14.48
N ASP A 73 -0.38 17.21 -15.60
CA ASP A 73 1.02 16.77 -15.69
C ASP A 73 1.98 17.62 -14.85
N ASP A 74 1.87 18.95 -14.87
CA ASP A 74 2.77 19.82 -14.11
C ASP A 74 2.79 19.50 -12.60
N ARG A 75 1.63 19.14 -12.04
CA ARG A 75 1.51 18.78 -10.61
C ARG A 75 2.05 17.37 -10.35
N LEU A 76 1.74 16.43 -11.23
CA LEU A 76 2.27 15.06 -11.17
C LEU A 76 3.79 15.05 -11.28
N ILE A 77 4.36 15.83 -12.19
CA ILE A 77 5.81 15.99 -12.37
C ILE A 77 6.45 16.53 -11.10
N VAL A 78 5.83 17.49 -10.40
CA VAL A 78 6.34 17.99 -9.12
C VAL A 78 6.38 16.87 -8.07
N LEU A 79 5.28 16.13 -7.88
CA LEU A 79 5.24 15.02 -6.92
C LEU A 79 6.27 13.92 -7.29
N LEU A 80 6.34 13.53 -8.56
CA LEU A 80 7.29 12.50 -9.04
C LEU A 80 8.75 12.92 -8.80
N ASN A 81 9.08 14.20 -9.01
CA ASN A 81 10.41 14.72 -8.71
C ASN A 81 10.70 14.73 -7.20
N ASP A 82 9.72 15.08 -6.37
CA ASP A 82 9.87 15.04 -4.91
C ASP A 82 10.08 13.61 -4.40
N ILE A 83 9.33 12.65 -4.94
CA ILE A 83 9.49 11.21 -4.69
C ILE A 83 10.88 10.75 -5.09
N PHE A 84 11.33 11.12 -6.29
CA PHE A 84 12.65 10.74 -6.80
C PHE A 84 13.76 11.28 -5.89
N GLU A 85 13.70 12.56 -5.53
CA GLU A 85 14.72 13.18 -4.67
C GLU A 85 14.73 12.58 -3.26
N TRP A 86 13.56 12.26 -2.69
CA TRP A 86 13.46 11.53 -1.43
C TRP A 86 14.13 10.16 -1.52
N GLN A 87 13.73 9.34 -2.50
CA GLN A 87 14.27 7.99 -2.69
C GLN A 87 15.78 8.03 -2.91
N ARG A 88 16.27 8.96 -3.73
CA ARG A 88 17.70 9.14 -3.97
C ARG A 88 18.46 9.46 -2.68
N ARG A 89 17.95 10.36 -1.85
CA ARG A 89 18.57 10.71 -0.55
C ARG A 89 18.52 9.56 0.44
N LEU A 90 17.39 8.88 0.51
CA LEU A 90 17.21 7.69 1.32
C LEU A 90 18.25 6.62 0.91
N TYR A 91 18.37 6.29 -0.37
CA TYR A 91 19.43 5.37 -0.83
C TYR A 91 20.84 5.86 -0.49
N LEU A 92 21.14 7.14 -0.71
CA LEU A 92 22.46 7.69 -0.39
C LEU A 92 22.78 7.65 1.10
N SER A 93 21.79 7.64 2.00
CA SER A 93 22.04 7.49 3.43
C SER A 93 22.63 6.12 3.78
N LEU A 94 22.31 5.06 3.02
CA LEU A 94 22.97 3.75 3.15
C LEU A 94 24.46 3.81 2.79
N TRP A 95 24.86 4.78 1.97
CA TRP A 95 26.25 5.02 1.58
C TRP A 95 26.93 6.06 2.47
N GLY A 96 26.36 6.36 3.64
CA GLY A 96 26.93 7.28 4.63
C GLY A 96 26.82 8.76 4.26
N GLN A 97 26.04 9.12 3.24
CA GLN A 97 25.74 10.53 2.97
C GLN A 97 24.81 11.08 4.06
N PRO A 98 25.08 12.29 4.60
CA PRO A 98 24.28 12.84 5.67
C PRO A 98 22.86 13.19 5.20
N PHE A 99 21.87 12.74 5.96
CA PHE A 99 20.48 13.14 5.81
C PHE A 99 19.95 13.65 7.16
N PRO A 100 20.19 14.93 7.49
CA PRO A 100 19.87 15.46 8.82
C PRO A 100 18.35 15.60 9.02
N GLU A 101 17.90 15.43 10.27
CA GLU A 101 16.48 15.47 10.68
C GLU A 101 15.69 16.66 10.14
N ASN A 102 16.24 17.89 10.21
CA ASN A 102 15.57 19.07 9.65
C ASN A 102 15.33 18.94 8.13
N ALA A 103 16.29 18.38 7.39
CA ALA A 103 16.09 18.13 5.97
C ALA A 103 15.04 17.05 5.74
N ILE A 104 15.03 15.98 6.55
CA ILE A 104 14.01 14.93 6.48
C ILE A 104 12.62 15.55 6.64
N HIS A 105 12.41 16.40 7.65
CA HIS A 105 11.13 17.06 7.90
C HIS A 105 10.71 17.94 6.71
N GLN A 106 11.62 18.76 6.17
CA GLN A 106 11.34 19.60 5.01
C GLN A 106 10.95 18.78 3.76
N TYR A 107 11.60 17.62 3.54
CA TYR A 107 11.26 16.76 2.42
C TYR A 107 9.91 16.07 2.60
N ILE A 108 9.57 15.63 3.81
CA ILE A 108 8.27 15.03 4.11
C ILE A 108 7.15 16.07 3.97
N GLU A 109 7.37 17.28 4.46
CA GLU A 109 6.44 18.41 4.28
C GLU A 109 6.21 18.67 2.79
N LYS A 110 7.29 18.80 2.00
CA LYS A 110 7.21 19.01 0.56
C LYS A 110 6.47 17.89 -0.18
N LEU A 111 6.79 16.63 0.13
CA LEU A 111 6.11 15.45 -0.43
C LEU A 111 4.61 15.46 -0.13
N THR A 112 4.27 15.80 1.11
CA THR A 112 2.88 15.84 1.56
C THR A 112 2.12 16.98 0.91
N GLU A 113 2.75 18.15 0.74
CA GLU A 113 2.18 19.29 0.02
C GLU A 113 1.95 18.99 -1.46
N SER A 114 2.93 18.43 -2.16
CA SER A 114 2.78 18.10 -3.59
C SER A 114 1.76 16.98 -3.80
N GLY A 115 1.73 15.97 -2.92
CA GLY A 115 0.71 14.93 -2.93
C GLY A 115 -0.70 15.47 -2.67
N LYS A 116 -0.84 16.42 -1.72
CA LYS A 116 -2.13 17.05 -1.41
C LYS A 116 -2.66 17.93 -2.54
N VAL A 117 -1.80 18.51 -3.36
CA VAL A 117 -2.26 19.29 -4.53
C VAL A 117 -2.92 18.40 -5.60
N ILE A 118 -2.59 17.10 -5.60
CA ILE A 118 -3.16 16.07 -6.46
C ILE A 118 -4.38 15.43 -5.78
N ASP A 119 -4.27 15.05 -4.50
CA ASP A 119 -5.33 14.52 -3.63
C ASP A 119 -6.11 13.33 -4.22
N ASP A 120 -5.38 12.38 -4.82
CA ASP A 120 -5.93 11.13 -5.34
C ASP A 120 -5.27 9.88 -4.73
N GLU A 121 -5.74 8.70 -5.15
CA GLU A 121 -5.21 7.43 -4.66
C GLU A 121 -3.74 7.21 -5.00
N PHE A 122 -3.27 7.64 -6.18
CA PHE A 122 -1.86 7.56 -6.56
C PHE A 122 -0.98 8.41 -5.64
N ALA A 123 -1.38 9.65 -5.37
CA ALA A 123 -0.65 10.55 -4.47
C ALA A 123 -0.60 9.99 -3.05
N ALA A 124 -1.74 9.55 -2.51
CA ALA A 124 -1.81 8.95 -1.18
C ALA A 124 -0.95 7.68 -1.07
N TRP A 125 -1.05 6.78 -2.07
CA TRP A 125 -0.26 5.57 -2.12
C TRP A 125 1.23 5.85 -2.22
N SER A 126 1.66 6.70 -3.14
CA SER A 126 3.07 6.95 -3.41
C SER A 126 3.76 7.64 -2.23
N VAL A 127 3.12 8.64 -1.62
CA VAL A 127 3.63 9.30 -0.40
C VAL A 127 3.70 8.29 0.75
N ALA A 128 2.63 7.52 1.01
CA ALA A 128 2.65 6.50 2.06
C ALA A 128 3.74 5.45 1.85
N SER A 129 3.95 5.03 0.61
CA SER A 129 4.94 4.02 0.24
C SER A 129 6.37 4.50 0.46
N VAL A 130 6.70 5.74 0.10
CA VAL A 130 8.06 6.26 0.30
C VAL A 130 8.39 6.52 1.77
N ILE A 131 7.38 6.88 2.57
CA ILE A 131 7.49 7.00 4.02
C ILE A 131 7.69 5.63 4.66
N ALA A 132 6.87 4.64 4.29
CA ALA A 132 7.02 3.26 4.75
C ALA A 132 8.38 2.65 4.34
N HIS A 133 8.92 3.01 3.17
CA HIS A 133 10.23 2.54 2.72
C HIS A 133 11.37 3.02 3.65
N ALA A 134 11.30 4.27 4.14
CA ALA A 134 12.29 4.80 5.07
C ALA A 134 12.27 4.13 6.45
N MET A 135 11.25 3.31 6.72
CA MET A 135 11.14 2.51 7.94
C MET A 135 11.57 1.04 7.72
N GLN A 136 12.05 0.67 6.53
CA GLN A 136 12.61 -0.66 6.31
C GLN A 136 13.95 -0.85 7.05
N PRO A 137 14.39 -2.11 7.28
CA PRO A 137 15.70 -2.38 7.85
C PRO A 137 16.84 -1.75 7.02
N GLY A 138 17.84 -1.18 7.69
CA GLY A 138 18.98 -0.48 7.08
C GLY A 138 18.82 1.04 7.04
N TYR A 139 17.61 1.56 7.22
CA TYR A 139 17.32 3.01 7.24
C TYR A 139 17.10 3.58 8.65
N GLU A 140 17.71 2.97 9.68
CA GLU A 140 17.48 3.33 11.08
C GLU A 140 17.77 4.83 11.36
N ALA A 141 18.77 5.40 10.69
CA ALA A 141 19.12 6.82 10.83
C ALA A 141 18.02 7.79 10.35
N VAL A 142 17.12 7.32 9.49
CA VAL A 142 16.00 8.12 8.92
C VAL A 142 14.68 7.75 9.61
N ALA A 143 14.52 6.48 9.99
CA ALA A 143 13.27 5.93 10.53
C ALA A 143 12.76 6.67 11.77
N ASP A 144 13.64 7.08 12.69
CA ASP A 144 13.23 7.77 13.92
C ASP A 144 12.58 9.14 13.61
N SER A 145 13.19 9.91 12.71
CA SER A 145 12.66 11.21 12.27
C SER A 145 11.34 11.08 11.51
N VAL A 146 11.19 10.03 10.71
CA VAL A 146 9.96 9.77 9.95
C VAL A 146 8.81 9.34 10.87
N THR A 147 9.10 8.51 11.87
CA THR A 147 8.09 7.90 12.76
C THR A 147 7.20 8.94 13.44
N ALA A 148 7.78 10.06 13.88
CA ALA A 148 7.04 11.13 14.55
C ALA A 148 6.01 11.82 13.64
N LEU A 149 6.20 11.77 12.33
CA LEU A 149 5.38 12.46 11.33
C LEU A 149 4.32 11.55 10.69
N CYS A 150 4.40 10.23 10.92
CA CYS A 150 3.53 9.24 10.31
C CYS A 150 2.03 9.54 10.52
N GLY A 151 1.63 9.90 11.74
CA GLY A 151 0.24 10.23 12.03
C GLY A 151 -0.27 11.44 11.25
N ASP A 152 0.55 12.49 11.12
CA ASP A 152 0.21 13.68 10.35
C ASP A 152 0.07 13.34 8.87
N VAL A 153 1.03 12.61 8.30
CA VAL A 153 1.00 12.16 6.89
C VAL A 153 -0.28 11.36 6.60
N VAL A 154 -0.66 10.42 7.46
CA VAL A 154 -1.92 9.66 7.27
C VAL A 154 -3.14 10.57 7.37
N ASN A 155 -3.15 11.52 8.30
CA ASN A 155 -4.25 12.48 8.44
C ASN A 155 -4.38 13.42 7.24
N TYR A 156 -3.28 13.78 6.58
CA TYR A 156 -3.31 14.57 5.34
C TYR A 156 -4.08 13.87 4.23
N PHE A 157 -3.97 12.53 4.13
CA PHE A 157 -4.70 11.71 3.17
C PHE A 157 -5.83 10.92 3.83
N GLN A 158 -6.58 11.52 4.75
CA GLN A 158 -7.61 10.81 5.53
C GLN A 158 -8.74 10.19 4.70
N HIS A 159 -8.95 10.65 3.46
CA HIS A 159 -9.89 10.08 2.50
C HIS A 159 -9.32 8.87 1.75
N SER A 160 -8.10 8.45 2.06
CA SER A 160 -7.44 7.29 1.51
C SER A 160 -7.10 6.27 2.60
N TYR A 161 -7.18 5.00 2.25
CA TYR A 161 -6.77 3.88 3.10
C TYR A 161 -5.27 3.55 2.96
N PHE A 162 -4.59 4.04 1.91
CA PHE A 162 -3.19 3.71 1.65
C PHE A 162 -2.25 4.13 2.78
N GLY A 163 -2.43 5.33 3.33
CA GLY A 163 -1.63 5.82 4.46
C GLY A 163 -1.66 4.84 5.62
N ALA A 164 -2.85 4.48 6.09
CA ALA A 164 -3.02 3.59 7.22
C ALA A 164 -2.48 2.18 6.95
N ILE A 165 -2.65 1.65 5.73
CA ILE A 165 -2.12 0.32 5.37
C ILE A 165 -0.59 0.31 5.35
N TYR A 166 0.04 1.21 4.58
CA TYR A 166 1.48 1.16 4.34
C TYR A 166 2.28 1.69 5.53
N ILE A 167 1.91 2.86 6.05
CA ILE A 167 2.59 3.47 7.20
C ILE A 167 2.24 2.71 8.48
N GLY A 168 0.99 2.26 8.64
CA GLY A 168 0.59 1.44 9.80
C GLY A 168 1.35 0.11 9.85
N THR A 169 1.47 -0.60 8.72
CA THR A 169 2.29 -1.83 8.67
C THR A 169 3.75 -1.52 9.01
N ALA A 170 4.33 -0.47 8.44
CA ALA A 170 5.72 -0.10 8.72
C ALA A 170 5.98 0.28 10.19
N LEU A 171 5.05 1.01 10.82
CA LEU A 171 5.08 1.31 12.26
C LEU A 171 5.05 0.03 13.10
N PHE A 172 4.20 -0.94 12.72
CA PHE A 172 4.14 -2.22 13.40
C PHE A 172 5.47 -2.96 13.33
N GLU A 173 6.11 -3.03 12.17
CA GLU A 173 7.44 -3.64 12.01
C GLU A 173 8.51 -2.97 12.87
N LYS A 174 8.42 -1.65 13.06
CA LYS A 174 9.32 -0.87 13.92
C LYS A 174 8.98 -0.96 15.41
N GLY A 175 7.98 -1.76 15.79
CA GLY A 175 7.58 -1.95 17.19
C GLY A 175 6.62 -0.90 17.74
N PHE A 176 6.15 0.05 16.92
CA PHE A 176 5.14 1.04 17.29
C PHE A 176 3.72 0.48 17.12
N ALA A 177 3.47 -0.71 17.66
CA ALA A 177 2.25 -1.48 17.42
C ALA A 177 0.96 -0.70 17.78
N GLN A 178 0.95 0.04 18.89
CA GLN A 178 -0.23 0.82 19.28
C GLN A 178 -0.56 1.94 18.28
N GLN A 179 0.45 2.61 17.72
CA GLN A 179 0.22 3.63 16.70
C GLN A 179 -0.33 2.99 15.42
N ALA A 180 0.24 1.84 15.02
CA ALA A 180 -0.24 1.08 13.87
C ALA A 180 -1.72 0.67 14.01
N TYR A 181 -2.11 0.14 15.18
CA TYR A 181 -3.50 -0.21 15.47
C TYR A 181 -4.41 1.01 15.38
N ASN A 182 -4.05 2.13 16.04
CA ASN A 182 -4.87 3.34 16.01
C ASN A 182 -5.10 3.86 14.57
N LEU A 183 -4.07 3.82 13.72
CA LEU A 183 -4.20 4.26 12.32
C LEU A 183 -5.15 3.36 11.53
N LEU A 184 -5.01 2.03 11.67
CA LEU A 184 -5.86 1.08 10.94
C LEU A 184 -7.28 1.00 11.50
N GLU A 185 -7.46 1.08 12.81
CA GLU A 185 -8.77 1.20 13.47
C GLU A 185 -9.51 2.45 12.94
N SER A 186 -8.84 3.60 12.88
CA SER A 186 -9.43 4.82 12.29
C SER A 186 -9.72 4.66 10.79
N ALA A 187 -8.86 3.95 10.05
CA ALA A 187 -9.06 3.76 8.62
C ALA A 187 -10.25 2.87 8.30
N VAL A 188 -10.49 1.80 9.07
CA VAL A 188 -11.68 0.96 8.89
C VAL A 188 -12.98 1.67 9.31
N GLU A 189 -12.92 2.64 10.21
CA GLU A 189 -14.08 3.50 10.52
C GLU A 189 -14.38 4.50 9.39
N LYS A 190 -13.34 5.06 8.76
CA LYS A 190 -13.49 6.02 7.65
C LYS A 190 -13.81 5.35 6.32
N HIS A 191 -13.31 4.13 6.11
CA HIS A 191 -13.43 3.34 4.88
C HIS A 191 -13.97 1.93 5.18
N PRO A 192 -15.18 1.81 5.75
CA PRO A 192 -15.69 0.55 6.27
C PRO A 192 -15.85 -0.52 5.21
N LYS A 193 -16.08 -0.16 3.95
CA LYS A 193 -16.24 -1.10 2.83
C LYS A 193 -14.93 -1.55 2.17
N HIS A 194 -13.78 -1.17 2.70
CA HIS A 194 -12.49 -1.49 2.09
C HIS A 194 -11.88 -2.79 2.67
N PRO A 195 -11.93 -3.93 1.95
CA PRO A 195 -11.50 -5.24 2.47
C PRO A 195 -10.05 -5.25 2.97
N THR A 196 -9.15 -4.61 2.22
CA THR A 196 -7.72 -4.69 2.52
C THR A 196 -7.38 -4.01 3.83
N SER A 197 -8.08 -2.93 4.21
CA SER A 197 -7.89 -2.27 5.51
C SER A 197 -8.21 -3.22 6.67
N TRP A 198 -9.33 -3.94 6.57
CA TRP A 198 -9.73 -4.94 7.55
C TRP A 198 -8.77 -6.13 7.61
N ILE A 199 -8.35 -6.64 6.45
CA ILE A 199 -7.39 -7.75 6.36
C ILE A 199 -6.05 -7.34 6.99
N THR A 200 -5.56 -6.14 6.70
CA THR A 200 -4.34 -5.61 7.29
C THR A 200 -4.48 -5.45 8.81
N LEU A 201 -5.58 -4.86 9.30
CA LEU A 201 -5.84 -4.73 10.74
C LEU A 201 -5.86 -6.10 11.45
N ALA A 202 -6.56 -7.07 10.87
CA ALA A 202 -6.63 -8.43 11.39
C ALA A 202 -5.27 -9.13 11.40
N ASP A 203 -4.45 -8.96 10.35
CA ASP A 203 -3.09 -9.51 10.31
C ASP A 203 -2.19 -8.89 11.38
N LEU A 204 -2.26 -7.57 11.60
CA LEU A 204 -1.49 -6.93 12.65
C LEU A 204 -1.93 -7.42 14.03
N TYR A 205 -3.23 -7.55 14.29
CA TYR A 205 -3.71 -8.14 15.55
C TYR A 205 -3.23 -9.58 15.73
N ARG A 206 -3.24 -10.40 14.67
CA ARG A 206 -2.71 -11.77 14.69
C ARG A 206 -1.24 -11.77 15.12
N ARG A 207 -0.43 -10.94 14.48
CA ARG A 207 1.02 -10.82 14.74
C ARG A 207 1.32 -10.26 16.12
N GLY A 208 0.46 -9.41 16.65
CA GLY A 208 0.51 -8.91 18.03
C GLY A 208 -0.07 -9.86 19.08
N GLY A 209 -0.56 -11.04 18.70
CA GLY A 209 -1.15 -12.02 19.62
C GLY A 209 -2.55 -11.66 20.12
N HIS A 210 -3.23 -10.70 19.50
CA HIS A 210 -4.58 -10.27 19.86
C HIS A 210 -5.64 -11.08 19.09
N ALA A 211 -5.70 -12.39 19.33
CA ALA A 211 -6.58 -13.30 18.59
C ALA A 211 -8.06 -12.89 18.61
N HIS A 212 -8.58 -12.40 19.74
CA HIS A 212 -9.96 -11.93 19.85
C HIS A 212 -10.23 -10.72 18.96
N LYS A 213 -9.33 -9.72 18.92
CA LYS A 213 -9.47 -8.54 18.07
C LYS A 213 -9.35 -8.87 16.58
N MET A 214 -8.51 -9.85 16.24
CA MET A 214 -8.43 -10.35 14.87
C MET A 214 -9.77 -10.93 14.40
N ILE A 215 -10.43 -11.76 15.24
CA ILE A 215 -11.74 -12.35 14.92
C ILE A 215 -12.79 -11.25 14.79
N ASP A 216 -12.83 -10.32 15.75
CA ASP A 216 -13.73 -9.16 15.73
C ASP A 216 -13.55 -8.32 14.45
N ALA A 217 -12.31 -8.05 14.05
CA ALA A 217 -12.03 -7.33 12.81
C ALA A 217 -12.59 -8.05 11.57
N PHE A 218 -12.49 -9.38 11.50
CA PHE A 218 -13.09 -10.14 10.38
C PHE A 218 -14.62 -10.13 10.42
N GLN A 219 -15.23 -10.26 11.60
CA GLN A 219 -16.69 -10.25 11.76
C GLN A 219 -17.26 -8.88 11.39
N ARG A 220 -16.69 -7.80 11.93
CA ARG A 220 -17.07 -6.43 11.59
C ARG A 220 -16.88 -6.11 10.11
N ALA A 221 -15.82 -6.62 9.48
CA ALA A 221 -15.65 -6.44 8.03
C ALA A 221 -16.77 -7.09 7.21
N ILE A 222 -17.32 -8.22 7.67
CA ILE A 222 -18.47 -8.89 7.03
C ILE A 222 -19.74 -8.06 7.26
N GLU A 223 -19.97 -7.58 8.49
CA GLU A 223 -21.10 -6.71 8.84
C GLU A 223 -21.11 -5.40 8.03
N GLU A 224 -19.94 -4.82 7.80
CA GLU A 224 -19.76 -3.59 7.00
C GLU A 224 -19.76 -3.85 5.47
N GLU A 225 -20.10 -5.06 5.04
CA GLU A 225 -20.14 -5.48 3.62
C GLU A 225 -18.79 -5.33 2.89
N ALA A 226 -17.67 -5.34 3.63
CA ALA A 226 -16.33 -5.26 3.07
C ALA A 226 -15.77 -6.62 2.64
N ALA A 227 -16.54 -7.70 2.79
CA ALA A 227 -16.06 -9.05 2.58
C ALA A 227 -15.76 -9.34 1.09
N ASN A 228 -14.59 -9.94 0.85
CA ASN A 228 -14.20 -10.48 -0.44
C ASN A 228 -13.62 -11.91 -0.27
N SER A 229 -13.29 -12.57 -1.38
CA SER A 229 -12.76 -13.94 -1.36
C SER A 229 -11.49 -14.09 -0.50
N LEU A 230 -10.62 -13.09 -0.50
CA LEU A 230 -9.41 -13.06 0.33
C LEU A 230 -9.75 -12.98 1.81
N LEU A 231 -10.69 -12.11 2.19
CA LEU A 231 -11.13 -11.95 3.57
C LEU A 231 -11.75 -13.24 4.11
N TYR A 232 -12.68 -13.85 3.37
CA TYR A 232 -13.29 -15.12 3.77
C TYR A 232 -12.27 -16.24 3.92
N ARG A 233 -11.30 -16.33 3.00
CA ARG A 233 -10.22 -17.31 3.08
C ARG A 233 -9.37 -17.12 4.33
N ASN A 234 -8.99 -15.88 4.64
CA ASN A 234 -8.19 -15.56 5.83
C ASN A 234 -8.97 -15.85 7.11
N TYR A 235 -10.26 -15.49 7.15
CA TYR A 235 -11.12 -15.76 8.28
C TYR A 235 -11.31 -17.27 8.50
N ALA A 236 -11.62 -18.04 7.45
CA ALA A 236 -11.74 -19.48 7.53
C ALA A 236 -10.45 -20.16 8.00
N ALA A 237 -9.29 -19.71 7.53
CA ALA A 237 -7.99 -20.23 7.97
C ALA A 237 -7.77 -20.00 9.48
N VAL A 238 -8.18 -18.84 10.00
CA VAL A 238 -8.12 -18.51 11.42
C VAL A 238 -9.07 -19.39 12.24
N LEU A 239 -10.30 -19.56 11.78
CA LEU A 239 -11.31 -20.38 12.47
C LEU A 239 -10.89 -21.84 12.59
N GLN A 240 -10.21 -22.39 11.58
CA GLN A 240 -9.65 -23.75 11.63
C GLN A 240 -8.51 -23.91 12.64
N MET A 241 -7.82 -22.82 12.99
CA MET A 241 -6.75 -22.82 13.99
C MET A 241 -7.27 -22.65 15.43
N ILE A 242 -8.49 -22.14 15.59
CA ILE A 242 -9.12 -21.92 16.90
C ILE A 242 -9.77 -23.23 17.37
N ASP A 243 -9.71 -23.50 18.66
CA ASP A 243 -10.32 -24.67 19.29
C ASP A 243 -11.81 -24.77 18.88
N PRO A 244 -12.28 -25.93 18.34
CA PRO A 244 -13.69 -26.17 18.03
C PRO A 244 -14.65 -25.87 19.20
N ALA A 245 -14.18 -25.88 20.45
CA ALA A 245 -14.98 -25.52 21.61
C ALA A 245 -15.31 -24.01 21.70
N LEU A 246 -14.55 -23.15 21.02
CA LEU A 246 -14.73 -21.69 20.98
C LEU A 246 -15.69 -21.24 19.88
N VAL A 247 -16.06 -22.13 18.95
CA VAL A 247 -16.99 -21.83 17.87
C VAL A 247 -18.09 -22.89 17.85
N GLN A 248 -19.29 -22.51 18.32
CA GLN A 248 -20.38 -23.45 18.51
C GLN A 248 -21.14 -23.73 17.21
N THR A 249 -21.14 -22.80 16.25
CA THR A 249 -21.82 -22.97 14.96
C THR A 249 -21.11 -22.24 13.82
N PHE A 250 -21.11 -22.84 12.63
CA PHE A 250 -20.78 -22.17 11.38
C PHE A 250 -21.89 -22.43 10.37
N ILE A 251 -22.39 -21.39 9.70
CA ILE A 251 -23.23 -21.51 8.52
C ILE A 251 -22.61 -20.64 7.43
N LEU A 252 -22.17 -21.28 6.35
CA LEU A 252 -21.85 -20.63 5.09
C LEU A 252 -23.06 -20.80 4.19
N ILE A 253 -23.77 -19.70 3.90
CA ILE A 253 -24.89 -19.70 2.96
C ILE A 253 -24.33 -19.34 1.59
N ASP A 254 -24.70 -20.11 0.56
CA ASP A 254 -24.41 -19.76 -0.83
C ASP A 254 -25.17 -18.46 -1.16
N PRO A 255 -24.52 -17.42 -1.72
CA PRO A 255 -25.21 -16.22 -2.17
C PRO A 255 -26.40 -16.50 -3.12
N ALA A 256 -26.37 -17.62 -3.85
CA ALA A 256 -27.44 -18.06 -4.73
C ALA A 256 -28.63 -18.71 -4.01
N GLU A 257 -28.49 -19.07 -2.73
CA GLU A 257 -29.54 -19.65 -1.87
C GLU A 257 -30.25 -18.61 -0.99
N TYR A 258 -30.00 -17.31 -1.22
CA TYR A 258 -30.65 -16.20 -0.52
C TYR A 258 -32.13 -16.03 -0.94
N ASP A 259 -33.03 -16.71 -0.23
CA ASP A 259 -34.47 -16.42 -0.27
C ASP A 259 -34.76 -15.26 0.70
N GLY A 260 -35.37 -14.18 0.19
CA GLY A 260 -35.47 -12.87 0.83
C GLY A 260 -36.39 -12.77 2.05
N ASN A 261 -36.64 -13.85 2.79
CA ASN A 261 -37.48 -13.84 4.00
C ASN A 261 -36.73 -13.92 5.34
N TYR A 262 -35.40 -13.90 5.35
CA TYR A 262 -34.65 -13.87 6.60
C TYR A 262 -34.42 -12.44 7.11
N ILE A 263 -34.78 -12.22 8.38
CA ILE A 263 -34.49 -10.99 9.13
C ILE A 263 -33.01 -11.03 9.56
N VAL A 264 -32.34 -9.88 9.42
CA VAL A 264 -30.88 -9.61 9.42
C VAL A 264 -30.09 -9.99 10.70
N TRP A 265 -30.52 -10.94 11.54
CA TRP A 265 -29.85 -11.27 12.81
C TRP A 265 -29.46 -12.74 13.03
N GLU A 266 -29.20 -13.51 11.98
CA GLU A 266 -28.64 -14.87 12.11
C GLU A 266 -27.32 -15.06 11.35
N ALA A 267 -26.42 -14.08 11.50
CA ALA A 267 -25.00 -14.34 11.42
C ALA A 267 -24.43 -14.09 12.83
N ILE A 268 -23.83 -15.13 13.41
CA ILE A 268 -23.09 -15.17 14.69
C ILE A 268 -23.95 -15.53 15.93
N GLU A 269 -24.06 -16.84 16.20
CA GLU A 269 -23.90 -17.48 17.53
C GLU A 269 -23.14 -18.82 17.40
#